data_AF-X0WGC7-F1
#
_entry.id   AF-X0WGC7-F1
#
_cell.length_a   1.000
_cell.length_b   1.000
_cell.length_c   1.000
_cell.angle_alpha   90.00
_cell.angle_beta   90.00
_cell.angle_gamma   90.00
#
_symmetry.space_group_name_H-M   'P 1'
#
loop_
_entity.id
_entity.type
_entity.pdbx_description
1 polymer ?
#
loop_
_entity_poly.entity_id
_entity_poly.type
_entity_poly.pdbx_seq_one_letter_code
_entity_poly.pdbx_strand_id
1 'polypeptide(L)' 'SIRAWQETGAMDTFTRAKSQLRELLNTYEPPDLPSEKVGELHKMVSRLAKEVGMDQLPLF' A
#
# COMPACT_ATOMS: atom_id res chain seq x y z
N SER A 1 -10.10 -21.68 17.17
CA SER A 1 -9.99 -23.04 17.73
C SER A 1 -9.01 -23.86 16.90
N ILE A 2 -8.21 -24.74 17.52
CA ILE A 2 -7.24 -25.63 16.85
C ILE A 2 -7.91 -26.45 15.73
N ARG A 3 -9.18 -26.85 15.94
CA ARG A 3 -9.97 -27.60 14.95
C ARG A 3 -10.20 -26.82 13.65
N ALA A 4 -10.61 -25.55 13.76
CA ALA A 4 -10.80 -24.66 12.62
C ALA A 4 -9.49 -24.33 11.88
N TRP A 5 -8.35 -24.35 12.58
CA TRP A 5 -7.04 -24.20 11.94
C TRP A 5 -6.65 -25.45 11.14
N GLN A 6 -6.93 -26.64 11.64
CA GLN A 6 -6.73 -27.89 10.90
C GLN A 6 -7.65 -28.00 9.68
N GLU A 7 -8.93 -27.63 9.82
CA GLU A 7 -9.92 -27.63 8.74
C GLU A 7 -9.58 -26.64 7.60
N THR A 8 -8.87 -25.56 7.92
CA THR A 8 -8.38 -24.56 6.93
C THR A 8 -7.01 -24.93 6.33
N GLY A 9 -6.60 -26.19 6.44
CA GLY A 9 -5.37 -26.71 5.85
C GLY A 9 -4.11 -26.48 6.69
N ALA A 10 -4.27 -26.19 7.99
CA ALA A 10 -3.18 -25.95 8.92
C ALA A 10 -2.17 -24.89 8.44
N MET A 11 -2.67 -23.85 7.75
CA MET A 11 -1.83 -22.79 7.19
C MET A 11 -0.99 -22.16 8.28
N ASP A 12 0.31 -22.02 8.07
CA ASP A 12 1.19 -21.35 9.04
C ASP A 12 0.79 -19.87 9.21
N THR A 13 1.29 -19.26 10.28
CA THR A 13 0.95 -17.88 10.64
C THR A 13 1.35 -16.87 9.57
N PHE A 14 2.47 -17.08 8.87
CA PHE A 14 2.94 -16.18 7.83
C PHE A 14 2.06 -16.25 6.58
N THR A 15 1.67 -17.46 6.18
CA THR A 15 0.78 -17.68 5.04
C THR A 15 -0.59 -17.05 5.29
N ARG A 16 -1.13 -17.15 6.51
CA ARG A 16 -2.38 -16.46 6.88
C ARG A 16 -2.23 -14.94 6.84
N ALA A 17 -1.14 -14.39 7.38
CA ALA A 17 -0.87 -12.94 7.34
C ALA A 17 -0.77 -12.42 5.90
N LYS A 18 -0.10 -13.16 5.01
CA LYS A 18 -0.01 -12.80 3.59
C LYS A 18 -1.37 -12.82 2.90
N SER A 19 -2.23 -13.77 3.24
CA SER A 19 -3.60 -13.82 2.72
C SER A 19 -4.42 -12.62 3.18
N GLN A 20 -4.36 -12.28 4.46
CA GLN A 20 -5.06 -11.11 5.01
C GLN A 20 -4.56 -9.79 4.42
N LEU A 21 -3.26 -9.65 4.22
CA LEU A 21 -2.69 -8.47 3.57
C LEU A 21 -3.21 -8.30 2.13
N ARG A 22 -3.30 -9.40 1.38
CA ARG A 22 -3.86 -9.38 0.01
C ARG A 22 -5.32 -8.96 0.02
N GLU A 23 -6.12 -9.51 0.93
CA GLU A 23 -7.52 -9.12 1.10
C GLU A 23 -7.61 -7.60 1.35
N LEU A 24 -6.85 -7.11 2.33
CA LEU A 24 -6.83 -5.69 2.71
C LEU A 24 -6.48 -4.79 1.52
N LEU A 25 -5.41 -5.11 0.80
CA LEU A 25 -4.97 -4.34 -0.37
C LEU A 25 -6.00 -4.38 -1.50
N ASN A 26 -6.66 -5.52 -1.73
CA ASN A 26 -7.68 -5.65 -2.77
C ASN A 26 -8.94 -4.83 -2.45
N THR A 27 -9.26 -4.65 -1.17
CA THR A 27 -10.42 -3.88 -0.71
C THR A 27 -10.11 -2.43 -0.39
N TYR A 28 -8.84 -2.03 -0.45
CA TYR A 28 -8.44 -0.69 -0.05
C TYR A 28 -8.83 0.33 -1.12
N GLU A 29 -9.69 1.26 -0.73
CA GLU A 29 -10.00 2.45 -1.53
C GLU A 29 -9.28 3.65 -0.92
N PRO A 30 -8.41 4.35 -1.68
CA PRO A 30 -7.81 5.60 -1.23
C PRO A 30 -8.91 6.61 -0.87
N PRO A 31 -8.73 7.42 0.20
CA PRO A 31 -9.68 8.46 0.52
C PRO A 31 -9.76 9.49 -0.60
N ASP A 32 -10.95 10.06 -0.80
CA ASP A 32 -11.13 11.16 -1.74
C ASP A 32 -10.36 12.39 -1.24
N LEU A 33 -9.36 12.80 -2.00
CA LEU A 33 -8.54 13.98 -1.73
C LEU A 33 -8.75 14.99 -2.85
N PRO A 34 -8.90 16.29 -2.54
CA PRO A 34 -9.04 17.31 -3.57
C PRO A 34 -7.88 17.26 -4.56
N SER A 35 -8.19 17.07 -5.85
CA SER A 35 -7.19 16.89 -6.91
C SER A 35 -6.17 18.04 -6.98
N GLU A 36 -6.62 19.26 -6.69
CA GLU A 36 -5.75 20.44 -6.58
C GLU A 36 -4.68 20.26 -5.49
N LYS A 37 -5.05 19.77 -4.30
CA LYS A 37 -4.12 19.59 -3.18
C LYS A 37 -3.12 18.48 -3.47
N VAL A 38 -3.58 17.39 -4.09
CA VAL A 38 -2.69 16.30 -4.55
C VAL A 38 -1.69 16.81 -5.59
N GLY A 39 -2.16 17.64 -6.54
CA GLY A 39 -1.31 18.26 -7.55
C GLY A 39 -0.24 19.17 -6.95
N GLU A 40 -0.59 20.02 -5.98
CA GLU A 40 0.36 20.89 -5.29
C GLU A 40 1.39 20.10 -4.48
N LEU A 41 0.96 19.02 -3.80
CA LEU A 41 1.87 18.11 -3.11
C LEU A 41 2.87 17.45 -4.08
N HIS A 42 2.41 16.95 -5.23
CA HIS A 42 3.29 16.38 -6.24
C HIS A 42 4.32 17.39 -6.77
N LYS A 43 3.91 18.64 -7.02
CA LYS A 43 4.85 19.70 -7.44
C LYS A 43 5.91 19.97 -6.37
N MET A 44 5.48 20.11 -5.12
CA MET A 44 6.38 20.35 -3.99
C MET A 44 7.42 19.23 -3.86
N VAL A 45 6.96 17.97 -3.84
CA VAL A 45 7.83 16.80 -3.67
C VAL A 45 8.75 16.63 -4.88
N SER A 46 8.27 16.89 -6.11
CA SER A 46 9.11 16.86 -7.31
C SER A 46 10.21 17.91 -7.28
N ARG A 47 9.94 19.11 -6.73
CA ARG A 47 10.97 20.14 -6.53
C ARG A 47 12.04 19.67 -5.55
N LEU A 48 11.63 19.12 -4.41
CA LEU A 48 12.56 18.58 -3.40
C LEU A 48 13.40 17.42 -3.95
N ALA A 49 12.82 16.57 -4.79
CA ALA A 49 13.53 15.48 -5.47
C ALA A 49 14.65 16.03 -6.37
N LYS A 50 14.36 17.07 -7.15
CA LYS A 50 15.38 17.72 -7.99
C LYS A 50 16.52 18.33 -7.19
N GLU A 51 16.21 18.92 -6.03
CA GLU A 51 17.22 19.49 -5.12
C GLU A 51 18.22 18.43 -4.61
N VAL A 52 17.83 17.16 -4.55
CA VAL A 52 18.69 16.04 -4.14
C VAL A 52 19.24 15.22 -5.32
N GLY A 53 19.12 15.72 -6.55
CA GLY A 53 19.66 15.07 -7.74
C GLY A 53 18.79 13.96 -8.32
N MET A 54 17.50 13.92 -7.96
CA MET A 54 16.53 13.00 -8.52
C MET A 54 15.70 13.72 -9.59
N ASP A 55 15.89 13.36 -10.86
CA ASP A 55 15.26 14.03 -12.01
C ASP A 55 13.73 13.90 -12.02
N GLN A 56 13.22 12.77 -11.54
CA GLN A 56 11.80 12.46 -11.44
C GLN A 56 11.52 11.55 -10.24
N LEU A 57 10.32 11.67 -9.67
CA LEU A 57 9.86 10.74 -8.65
C LEU A 57 9.71 9.33 -9.25
N PRO A 58 10.00 8.26 -8.48
CA PRO A 58 9.76 6.90 -8.92
C PRO A 58 8.30 6.70 -9.34
N LEU A 59 8.08 5.96 -10.42
CA LEU A 59 6.76 5.47 -10.77
C LEU A 59 6.35 4.40 -9.75
N PHE A 60 5.12 4.46 -9.26
CA PHE A 60 4.52 3.46 -8.38
C PHE A 60 3.71 2.45 -9.20
#